data_AF-A0A6G5A3R4-F1
#
_entry.id   AF-A0A6G5A3R4-F1
#
_cell.length_a   1.000
_cell.length_b   1.000
_cell.length_c   1.000
_cell.angle_alpha   90.00
_cell.angle_beta   90.00
_cell.angle_gamma   90.00
#
_symmetry.space_group_name_H-M   'P 1'
#
loop_
_entity.id
_entity.type
_entity.pdbx_description
1 polymer ?
#
loop_
_entity_poly.entity_id
_entity_poly.type
_entity_poly.pdbx_seq_one_letter_code
_entity_poly.pdbx_strand_id
1 'polypeptide(L)'
;MARIIRAHQQALQVGLMLMLANSLFYLRGTARAWYETHEEELTSWDTCKQKLRDLFGRSVARQMAARQDLASRVQSSMESYVTYIQDVLALCRKTDKNMSEADKISNVLKGIADDAFNILMCKNCTTVDSIISECRRFEQAKSRRITHHIARLPNTAATSSCEDSAAPRSLAPPANIARIVRQELEAMAPASYQPPAQDNWATASLIQAVVRQEFDNLGVQVPQPDRLMPQPMSTPV
;
A
#
# COMPACT_ATOMS: atom_id res chain seq x y z
N MET A 1 -29.79 -38.16 47.07
CA MET A 1 -29.43 -37.71 45.70
C MET A 1 -30.20 -36.48 45.22
N ALA A 2 -31.54 -36.46 45.21
CA ALA A 2 -32.32 -35.36 44.63
C ALA A 2 -32.10 -33.95 45.24
N ARG A 3 -31.72 -33.85 46.53
CA ARG A 3 -31.38 -32.58 47.19
C ARG A 3 -30.03 -32.01 46.74
N ILE A 4 -29.04 -32.87 46.52
CA ILE A 4 -27.69 -32.49 46.08
C ILE A 4 -27.72 -31.99 44.63
N ILE A 5 -28.47 -32.68 43.76
CA ILE A 5 -28.65 -32.28 42.35
C ILE A 5 -29.34 -30.90 42.28
N ARG A 6 -30.37 -30.66 43.09
CA ARG A 6 -31.04 -29.34 43.16
C ARG A 6 -30.11 -28.24 43.63
N ALA A 7 -29.32 -28.47 44.68
CA ALA A 7 -28.37 -27.48 45.19
C ALA A 7 -27.29 -27.13 44.14
N HIS A 8 -26.79 -28.13 43.40
CA HIS A 8 -25.82 -27.90 42.32
C HIS A 8 -26.41 -27.10 41.15
N GLN A 9 -27.63 -27.46 40.72
CA GLN A 9 -28.35 -26.73 39.68
C GLN A 9 -28.60 -25.27 40.06
N GLN A 10 -28.95 -25.02 41.33
CA GLN A 10 -29.21 -23.67 41.83
C GLN A 10 -27.93 -22.82 41.89
N ALA A 11 -26.80 -23.40 42.30
CA ALA A 11 -25.51 -22.72 42.29
C ALA A 11 -25.06 -22.32 40.87
N LEU A 12 -25.24 -23.22 39.89
CA LEU A 12 -24.99 -22.91 38.48
C LEU A 12 -25.86 -21.76 37.98
N GLN A 13 -27.14 -21.75 38.34
CA GLN A 13 -28.07 -20.71 37.90
C GLN A 13 -27.76 -19.34 38.50
N VAL A 14 -27.36 -19.29 39.77
CA VAL A 14 -26.89 -18.04 40.43
C VAL A 14 -25.60 -17.54 39.76
N GLY A 15 -24.66 -18.44 39.43
CA GLY A 15 -23.44 -18.08 38.71
C GLY A 15 -23.71 -17.44 37.35
N LEU A 16 -24.62 -18.02 36.57
CA LEU A 16 -25.01 -17.48 35.26
C LEU A 16 -25.72 -16.11 35.36
N MET A 17 -26.53 -15.90 36.40
CA MET A 17 -27.15 -14.60 36.67
C MET A 17 -26.10 -13.52 36.98
N LEU A 18 -25.08 -13.86 37.78
CA LEU A 18 -24.00 -12.93 38.10
C LEU A 18 -23.16 -12.59 36.86
N MET A 19 -22.91 -13.56 35.98
CA MET A 19 -22.23 -13.32 34.70
C MET A 19 -23.00 -12.33 33.82
N LEU A 20 -24.32 -12.46 33.75
CA LEU A 20 -25.18 -11.55 33.03
C LEU A 20 -25.10 -10.13 33.60
N ALA A 21 -25.29 -9.96 34.91
CA ALA A 21 -25.20 -8.66 35.57
C ALA A 21 -23.82 -8.00 35.37
N ASN A 22 -22.74 -8.79 35.47
CA ASN A 22 -21.39 -8.28 35.31
C ASN A 22 -21.04 -7.91 33.86
N SER A 23 -21.74 -8.49 32.87
CA SER A 23 -21.43 -8.25 31.47
C SER A 23 -21.55 -6.78 31.08
N LEU A 24 -22.46 -6.03 31.71
CA LEU A 24 -22.67 -4.59 31.51
C LEU A 24 -21.39 -3.76 31.71
N PHE A 25 -20.52 -4.16 32.66
CA PHE A 25 -19.27 -3.42 32.94
C PHE A 25 -18.24 -3.51 31.81
N TYR A 26 -18.35 -4.53 30.96
CA TYR A 26 -17.46 -4.74 29.82
C TYR A 26 -17.99 -4.13 28.53
N LEU A 27 -19.27 -3.75 28.48
CA LEU A 27 -19.87 -3.17 27.29
C LEU A 27 -19.56 -1.68 27.19
N ARG A 28 -19.26 -1.22 25.97
CA ARG A 28 -18.95 0.17 25.63
C ARG A 28 -19.67 0.59 24.35
N GLY A 29 -19.88 1.90 24.20
CA GLY A 29 -20.50 2.48 23.00
C GLY A 29 -21.85 1.87 22.66
N THR A 30 -22.06 1.56 21.38
CA THR A 30 -23.32 1.01 20.84
C THR A 30 -23.74 -0.30 21.51
N ALA A 31 -22.80 -1.15 21.90
CA ALA A 31 -23.14 -2.42 22.56
C ALA A 31 -23.73 -2.21 23.96
N ARG A 32 -23.28 -1.18 24.68
CA ARG A 32 -23.83 -0.80 25.98
C ARG A 32 -25.22 -0.19 25.85
N ALA A 33 -25.38 0.77 24.94
CA ALA A 33 -26.68 1.40 24.69
C ALA A 33 -27.73 0.37 24.26
N TRP A 34 -27.34 -0.60 23.41
CA TRP A 34 -28.21 -1.71 23.04
C TRP A 34 -28.60 -2.56 24.26
N TYR A 35 -27.64 -2.93 25.12
CA TYR A 35 -27.91 -3.73 26.32
C TYR A 35 -28.89 -3.04 27.26
N GLU A 36 -28.66 -1.76 27.57
CA GLU A 36 -29.54 -0.96 28.45
C GLU A 36 -30.97 -0.86 27.88
N THR A 37 -31.11 -0.78 26.54
CA THR A 37 -32.43 -0.73 25.88
C THR A 37 -33.17 -2.07 25.91
N HIS A 38 -32.45 -3.20 26.01
CA HIS A 38 -33.04 -4.55 25.93
C HIS A 38 -32.93 -5.32 27.25
N GLU A 39 -32.60 -4.66 28.36
CA GLU A 39 -32.28 -5.29 29.65
C GLU A 39 -33.39 -6.25 30.12
N GLU A 40 -34.65 -5.84 29.99
CA GLU A 40 -35.82 -6.63 30.39
C GLU A 40 -35.96 -7.94 29.59
N GLU A 41 -35.43 -7.98 28.36
CA GLU A 41 -35.50 -9.15 27.50
C GLU A 41 -34.33 -10.13 27.72
N LEU A 42 -33.31 -9.72 28.49
CA LEU A 42 -32.10 -10.50 28.75
C LEU A 42 -32.27 -11.34 30.03
N THR A 43 -33.17 -12.32 30.00
CA THR A 43 -33.52 -13.12 31.19
C THR A 43 -32.50 -14.19 31.57
N SER A 44 -31.52 -14.48 30.71
CA SER A 44 -30.46 -15.44 30.97
C SER A 44 -29.17 -15.08 30.23
N TRP A 45 -28.04 -15.56 30.75
CA TRP A 45 -26.73 -15.40 30.10
C TRP A 45 -26.72 -15.95 28.68
N ASP A 46 -27.37 -17.08 28.42
CA ASP A 46 -27.45 -17.67 27.08
C ASP A 46 -28.27 -16.83 26.10
N THR A 47 -29.40 -16.27 26.55
CA THR A 47 -30.21 -15.34 25.75
C THR A 47 -29.40 -14.09 25.39
N CYS A 48 -28.68 -13.52 26.36
CA CYS A 48 -27.80 -12.38 26.13
C CYS A 48 -26.70 -12.68 25.12
N LYS A 49 -25.98 -13.80 25.29
CA LYS A 49 -24.97 -14.24 24.31
C LYS A 49 -25.56 -14.46 22.93
N GLN A 50 -26.77 -15.01 22.83
CA GLN A 50 -27.40 -15.27 21.53
C GLN A 50 -27.76 -13.96 20.84
N LYS A 51 -28.48 -13.05 21.53
CA LYS A 51 -28.84 -11.74 20.97
C LYS A 51 -27.62 -10.89 20.60
N LEU A 52 -26.58 -10.87 21.44
CA LEU A 52 -25.32 -10.20 21.12
C LEU A 52 -24.64 -10.82 19.88
N ARG A 53 -24.69 -12.15 19.72
CA ARG A 53 -24.17 -12.83 18.51
C ARG A 53 -25.00 -12.52 17.27
N ASP A 54 -26.31 -12.41 17.39
CA ASP A 54 -27.18 -12.12 16.25
C ASP A 54 -26.99 -10.67 15.79
N LEU A 55 -26.90 -9.73 16.73
CA LEU A 55 -26.69 -8.32 16.41
C LEU A 55 -25.25 -7.99 16.00
N PHE A 56 -24.26 -8.42 16.81
CA PHE A 56 -22.84 -8.04 16.64
C PHE A 56 -21.97 -9.17 16.12
N GLY A 57 -22.41 -10.42 16.14
CA GLY A 57 -21.59 -11.56 15.74
C GLY A 57 -21.38 -11.64 14.23
N ARG A 58 -22.44 -11.62 13.42
CA ARG A 58 -22.35 -11.75 11.94
C ARG A 58 -23.67 -11.33 11.29
N SER A 59 -23.81 -10.04 10.95
CA SER A 59 -24.93 -9.61 10.12
C SER A 59 -24.78 -10.16 8.70
N VAL A 60 -25.89 -10.51 8.04
CA VAL A 60 -25.92 -10.88 6.62
C VAL A 60 -25.19 -9.83 5.77
N ALA A 61 -25.36 -8.55 6.12
CA ALA A 61 -24.65 -7.43 5.50
C ALA A 61 -23.11 -7.57 5.56
N ARG A 62 -22.52 -7.99 6.70
CA ARG A 62 -21.07 -8.21 6.80
C ARG A 62 -20.60 -9.40 5.98
N GLN A 63 -21.40 -10.46 5.89
CA GLN A 63 -21.08 -11.59 5.05
C GLN A 63 -21.12 -11.20 3.56
N MET A 64 -22.12 -10.42 3.16
CA MET A 64 -22.23 -9.88 1.80
C MET A 64 -21.08 -8.92 1.47
N ALA A 65 -20.71 -8.03 2.39
CA ALA A 65 -19.53 -7.18 2.22
C ALA A 65 -18.25 -8.01 2.08
N ALA A 66 -18.04 -9.02 2.94
CA ALA A 66 -16.90 -9.93 2.82
C ALA A 66 -16.88 -10.72 1.50
N ARG A 67 -18.05 -11.11 0.97
CA ARG A 67 -18.18 -11.72 -0.36
C ARG A 67 -17.74 -10.76 -1.46
N GLN A 68 -18.19 -9.51 -1.39
CA GLN A 68 -17.82 -8.49 -2.35
C GLN A 68 -16.31 -8.20 -2.30
N ASP A 69 -15.76 -8.03 -1.11
CA ASP A 69 -14.32 -7.82 -0.89
C ASP A 69 -13.51 -9.00 -1.45
N LEU A 70 -13.93 -10.23 -1.16
CA LEU A 70 -13.30 -11.46 -1.68
C LEU A 70 -13.40 -11.53 -3.21
N ALA A 71 -14.52 -11.10 -3.78
CA ALA A 71 -14.75 -11.09 -5.23
C ALA A 71 -13.78 -10.13 -5.94
N SER A 72 -13.54 -8.94 -5.39
CA SER A 72 -12.64 -7.93 -5.95
C SER A 72 -11.19 -7.98 -5.46
N ARG A 73 -10.84 -8.92 -4.57
CA ARG A 73 -9.49 -8.98 -3.98
C ARG A 73 -8.44 -9.41 -5.00
N VAL A 74 -7.53 -8.49 -5.29
CA VAL A 74 -6.33 -8.69 -6.13
C VAL A 74 -5.09 -8.29 -5.33
N GLN A 75 -3.97 -8.99 -5.54
CA GLN A 75 -2.69 -8.71 -4.89
C GLN A 75 -2.16 -7.34 -5.32
N SER A 76 -1.73 -6.53 -4.36
CA SER A 76 -1.07 -5.26 -4.64
C SER A 76 0.40 -5.46 -5.06
N SER A 77 0.95 -4.55 -5.87
CA SER A 77 2.36 -4.61 -6.31
C SER A 77 3.37 -4.50 -5.15
N MET A 78 2.98 -3.87 -4.05
CA MET A 78 3.81 -3.71 -2.85
C MET A 78 3.53 -4.78 -1.78
N GLU A 79 2.60 -5.70 -2.04
CA GLU A 79 2.17 -6.71 -1.09
C GLU A 79 2.88 -8.06 -1.33
N SER A 80 3.38 -8.67 -0.25
CA SER A 80 3.96 -10.03 -0.33
C SER A 80 2.89 -11.09 -0.64
N TYR A 81 3.28 -12.20 -1.28
CA TYR A 81 2.33 -13.28 -1.58
C TYR A 81 1.68 -13.82 -0.30
N VAL A 82 2.46 -13.96 0.77
CA VAL A 82 1.97 -14.51 2.04
C VAL A 82 0.91 -13.60 2.66
N THR A 83 1.13 -12.28 2.65
CA THR A 83 0.15 -11.31 3.15
C THR A 83 -1.16 -11.40 2.37
N TYR A 84 -1.07 -11.37 1.04
CA TYR A 84 -2.22 -11.52 0.15
C TYR A 84 -3.02 -12.79 0.45
N ILE A 85 -2.33 -13.95 0.53
CA ILE A 85 -2.97 -15.24 0.80
C ILE A 85 -3.67 -15.22 2.15
N GLN A 86 -3.03 -14.71 3.21
CA GLN A 86 -3.65 -14.67 4.54
C GLN A 86 -4.91 -13.79 4.59
N ASP A 87 -4.91 -12.66 3.89
CA ASP A 87 -6.07 -11.80 3.75
C ASP A 87 -7.22 -12.50 3.02
N VAL A 88 -6.93 -13.16 1.90
CA VAL A 88 -7.91 -13.96 1.15
C VAL A 88 -8.50 -15.03 2.07
N LEU A 89 -7.70 -15.77 2.83
CA LEU A 89 -8.20 -16.78 3.77
C LEU A 89 -9.05 -16.18 4.90
N ALA A 90 -8.72 -14.98 5.38
CA ALA A 90 -9.53 -14.28 6.35
C ALA A 90 -10.89 -13.87 5.77
N LEU A 91 -10.92 -13.39 4.52
CA LEU A 91 -12.16 -13.09 3.79
C LEU A 91 -12.98 -14.35 3.49
N CYS A 92 -12.32 -15.45 3.14
CA CYS A 92 -12.96 -16.77 2.99
C CYS A 92 -13.70 -17.15 4.27
N ARG A 93 -13.03 -17.10 5.44
CA ARG A 93 -13.64 -17.42 6.74
C ARG A 93 -14.82 -16.50 7.13
N LYS A 94 -14.79 -15.24 6.71
CA LYS A 94 -15.88 -14.27 6.93
C LYS A 94 -17.08 -14.55 6.01
N THR A 95 -16.80 -14.99 4.79
CA THR A 95 -17.79 -15.33 3.76
C THR A 95 -18.46 -16.67 4.05
N ASP A 96 -17.67 -17.72 4.24
CA ASP A 96 -18.12 -19.06 4.56
C ASP A 96 -17.07 -19.77 5.44
N LYS A 97 -17.50 -20.19 6.62
CA LYS A 97 -16.64 -20.90 7.59
C LYS A 97 -16.20 -22.26 7.08
N ASN A 98 -17.04 -22.90 6.27
CA ASN A 98 -16.85 -24.25 5.79
C ASN A 98 -16.42 -24.28 4.31
N MET A 99 -15.89 -23.16 3.81
CA MET A 99 -15.38 -23.06 2.45
C MET A 99 -14.37 -24.17 2.17
N SER A 100 -14.54 -24.88 1.05
CA SER A 100 -13.68 -26.00 0.69
C SER A 100 -12.25 -25.54 0.41
N GLU A 101 -11.27 -26.45 0.52
CA GLU A 101 -9.89 -26.13 0.14
C GLU A 101 -9.79 -25.71 -1.32
N ALA A 102 -10.52 -26.38 -2.22
CA ALA A 102 -10.55 -26.04 -3.64
C ALA A 102 -11.05 -24.61 -3.89
N ASP A 103 -12.10 -24.18 -3.19
CA ASP A 103 -12.64 -22.82 -3.32
C ASP A 103 -11.67 -21.78 -2.77
N LYS A 104 -10.99 -22.07 -1.65
CA LYS A 104 -9.94 -21.17 -1.11
C LYS A 104 -8.81 -21.01 -2.11
N ILE A 105 -8.34 -22.11 -2.70
CA ILE A 105 -7.31 -22.11 -3.73
C ILE A 105 -7.76 -21.30 -4.94
N SER A 106 -8.99 -21.51 -5.42
CA SER A 106 -9.54 -20.73 -6.53
C SER A 106 -9.57 -19.22 -6.22
N ASN A 107 -9.98 -18.84 -5.00
CA ASN A 107 -10.00 -17.43 -4.58
C ASN A 107 -8.60 -16.83 -4.50
N VAL A 108 -7.59 -17.59 -4.07
CA VAL A 108 -6.19 -17.16 -4.05
C VAL A 108 -5.66 -16.98 -5.48
N LEU A 109 -5.84 -17.99 -6.34
CA LEU A 109 -5.29 -17.98 -7.69
C LEU A 109 -5.88 -16.88 -8.57
N LYS A 110 -7.14 -16.50 -8.34
CA LYS A 110 -7.84 -15.48 -9.14
C LYS A 110 -7.15 -14.11 -9.14
N GLY A 111 -6.52 -13.72 -8.03
CA GLY A 111 -5.98 -12.36 -7.87
C GLY A 111 -4.51 -12.31 -7.50
N ILE A 112 -3.81 -13.44 -7.47
CA ILE A 112 -2.37 -13.47 -7.21
C ILE A 112 -1.60 -12.93 -8.44
N ALA A 113 -0.43 -12.36 -8.22
CA ALA A 113 0.39 -11.85 -9.33
C ALA A 113 0.77 -12.96 -10.34
N ASP A 114 0.89 -12.59 -11.61
CA ASP A 114 1.11 -13.51 -12.73
C ASP A 114 2.36 -14.38 -12.56
N ASP A 115 3.44 -13.83 -11.99
CA ASP A 115 4.69 -14.56 -11.78
C ASP A 115 4.50 -15.74 -10.80
N ALA A 116 3.75 -15.53 -9.71
CA ALA A 116 3.37 -16.59 -8.79
C ALA A 116 2.33 -17.53 -9.41
N PHE A 117 1.32 -17.02 -10.12
CA PHE A 117 0.30 -17.85 -10.77
C PHE A 117 0.92 -18.91 -11.69
N ASN A 118 1.84 -18.51 -12.56
CA ASN A 118 2.52 -19.41 -13.50
C ASN A 118 3.28 -20.53 -12.80
N ILE A 119 3.93 -20.24 -11.67
CA ILE A 119 4.68 -21.24 -10.90
C ILE A 119 3.74 -22.23 -10.21
N LEU A 120 2.63 -21.74 -9.66
CA LEU A 120 1.64 -22.55 -8.97
C LEU A 120 0.93 -23.51 -9.94
N MET A 121 0.66 -23.08 -11.18
CA MET A 121 0.11 -23.93 -12.23
C MET A 121 1.02 -25.11 -12.58
N CYS A 122 2.34 -24.89 -12.62
CA CYS A 122 3.30 -25.97 -12.87
C CYS A 122 3.35 -27.02 -11.74
N LYS A 123 3.05 -26.62 -10.51
CA LYS A 123 3.18 -27.50 -9.32
C LYS A 123 1.92 -28.25 -8.92
N ASN A 124 0.75 -27.89 -9.46
CA ASN A 124 -0.53 -28.54 -9.14
C ASN A 124 -0.81 -28.60 -7.63
N CYS A 125 -0.71 -27.47 -6.93
CA CYS A 125 -0.99 -27.41 -5.49
C CYS A 125 -2.46 -27.73 -5.18
N THR A 126 -2.70 -28.67 -4.26
CA THR A 126 -4.04 -29.09 -3.83
C THR A 126 -4.44 -28.58 -2.44
N THR A 127 -3.52 -27.90 -1.74
CA THR A 127 -3.76 -27.31 -0.41
C THR A 127 -3.25 -25.89 -0.35
N VAL A 128 -3.88 -25.07 0.48
CA VAL A 128 -3.43 -23.69 0.74
C VAL A 128 -2.01 -23.66 1.31
N ASP A 129 -1.65 -24.62 2.17
CA ASP A 129 -0.30 -24.70 2.74
C ASP A 129 0.78 -25.00 1.69
N SER A 130 0.44 -25.79 0.67
CA SER A 130 1.33 -26.04 -0.48
C SER A 130 1.59 -24.75 -1.26
N ILE A 131 0.54 -23.95 -1.50
CA ILE A 131 0.65 -22.64 -2.16
C ILE A 131 1.54 -21.70 -1.35
N ILE A 132 1.31 -21.58 -0.03
CA ILE A 132 2.12 -20.71 0.84
C ILE A 132 3.59 -21.12 0.81
N SER A 133 3.86 -22.42 0.93
CA SER A 133 5.21 -22.98 0.88
C SER A 133 5.90 -22.62 -0.44
N GLU A 134 5.18 -22.74 -1.55
CA GLU A 134 5.72 -22.47 -2.87
C GLU A 134 5.98 -20.99 -3.12
N CYS A 135 5.02 -20.13 -2.76
CA CYS A 135 5.18 -18.68 -2.84
C CYS A 135 6.37 -18.20 -2.00
N ARG A 136 6.56 -18.73 -0.80
CA ARG A 136 7.74 -18.43 0.04
C ARG A 136 9.05 -18.85 -0.62
N ARG A 137 9.09 -20.05 -1.19
CA ARG A 137 10.27 -20.54 -1.93
C ARG A 137 10.60 -19.62 -3.10
N PHE A 138 9.57 -19.17 -3.82
CA PHE A 138 9.72 -18.25 -4.95
C PHE A 138 10.19 -16.86 -4.51
N GLU A 139 9.61 -16.27 -3.46
CA GLU A 139 10.08 -14.99 -2.90
C GLU A 139 11.53 -15.04 -2.46
N GLN A 140 11.95 -16.13 -1.81
CA GLN A 140 13.35 -16.33 -1.43
C GLN A 140 14.26 -16.42 -2.65
N ALA A 141 13.84 -17.12 -3.71
CA ALA A 141 14.60 -17.18 -4.96
C ALA A 141 14.68 -15.80 -5.64
N LYS A 142 13.58 -15.04 -5.65
CA LYS A 142 13.49 -13.69 -6.20
C LYS A 142 14.38 -12.70 -5.44
N SER A 143 14.41 -12.79 -4.11
CA SER A 143 15.28 -11.96 -3.26
C SER A 143 16.78 -12.26 -3.45
N ARG A 144 17.14 -13.52 -3.73
CA ARG A 144 18.53 -13.88 -4.11
C ARG A 144 18.90 -13.40 -5.50
N ARG A 145 17.91 -13.25 -6.39
CA ARG A 145 18.05 -12.58 -7.68
C ARG A 145 18.10 -11.07 -7.47
N ILE A 146 19.11 -10.60 -6.75
CA ILE A 146 19.61 -9.25 -6.93
C ILE A 146 20.12 -9.24 -8.36
N THR A 147 19.48 -8.47 -9.24
CA THR A 147 20.10 -8.05 -10.49
C THR A 147 21.39 -7.35 -10.09
N HIS A 148 22.51 -8.09 -10.06
CA HIS A 148 23.78 -7.45 -10.31
C HIS A 148 23.53 -6.68 -11.60
N HIS A 149 23.61 -5.34 -11.54
CA HIS A 149 23.79 -4.55 -12.73
C HIS A 149 24.87 -5.29 -13.50
N ILE A 150 24.51 -5.96 -14.59
CA ILE A 150 25.47 -6.68 -15.40
C ILE A 150 26.38 -5.57 -15.86
N ALA A 151 27.53 -5.43 -15.19
CA ALA A 151 28.56 -4.50 -15.58
C ALA A 151 28.95 -4.98 -16.96
N ARG A 152 28.39 -4.30 -17.95
CA ARG A 152 28.60 -4.57 -19.36
C ARG A 152 30.09 -4.77 -19.56
N LEU A 153 30.51 -5.90 -20.12
CA LEU A 153 31.92 -6.11 -20.39
C LEU A 153 32.39 -4.95 -21.28
N PRO A 154 33.57 -4.35 -21.02
CA PRO A 154 33.99 -3.09 -21.63
C PRO A 154 34.03 -3.09 -23.17
N ASN A 155 33.94 -4.26 -23.82
CA ASN A 155 34.11 -4.42 -25.26
C ASN A 155 32.90 -5.02 -26.01
N THR A 156 31.70 -5.04 -25.43
CA THR A 156 30.49 -5.50 -26.15
C THR A 156 29.65 -4.33 -26.65
N ALA A 157 29.53 -4.18 -27.97
CA ALA A 157 28.65 -3.22 -28.63
C ALA A 157 27.16 -3.55 -28.35
N ALA A 158 26.30 -2.53 -28.28
CA ALA A 158 24.92 -2.71 -27.83
C ALA A 158 24.12 -3.32 -28.97
N THR A 159 23.72 -4.57 -28.86
CA THR A 159 22.52 -4.99 -29.57
C THR A 159 21.35 -4.42 -28.80
N SER A 160 20.61 -3.52 -29.45
CA SER A 160 19.43 -2.84 -28.94
C SER A 160 18.54 -3.76 -28.08
N SER A 161 18.35 -3.39 -26.81
CA SER A 161 17.26 -3.87 -25.97
C SER A 161 16.47 -2.64 -25.53
N CYS A 162 15.19 -2.61 -25.86
CA CYS A 162 14.26 -1.56 -25.49
C CYS A 162 13.79 -1.80 -24.05
N GLU A 163 14.58 -1.36 -23.07
CA GLU A 163 14.11 -1.26 -21.69
C GLU A 163 14.24 0.19 -21.23
N ASP A 164 13.10 0.88 -21.32
CA ASP A 164 12.86 2.20 -20.75
C ASP A 164 12.66 2.02 -19.24
N SER A 165 13.68 2.37 -18.46
CA SER A 165 13.55 2.49 -17.00
C SER A 165 14.43 3.63 -16.52
N ALA A 166 13.73 4.72 -16.29
CA ALA A 166 14.12 5.96 -15.64
C ALA A 166 15.28 5.81 -14.63
N ALA A 167 16.42 6.42 -14.97
CA ALA A 167 17.48 6.76 -14.03
C ALA A 167 17.51 8.29 -13.78
N PRO A 168 18.06 8.76 -12.64
CA PRO A 168 17.91 10.13 -12.16
C PRO A 168 18.64 11.15 -13.04
N ARG A 169 17.97 12.29 -13.27
CA ARG A 169 18.39 13.41 -14.11
C ARG A 169 19.80 13.93 -13.77
N SER A 170 20.77 13.60 -14.62
CA SER A 170 21.90 14.50 -14.91
C SER A 170 21.40 15.56 -15.90
N LEU A 171 21.54 16.84 -15.52
CA LEU A 171 21.03 18.04 -16.22
C LEU A 171 21.83 18.41 -17.49
N ALA A 172 22.27 17.41 -18.27
CA ALA A 172 22.83 17.65 -19.60
C ALA A 172 21.90 17.00 -20.64
N PRO A 173 21.39 17.75 -21.64
CA PRO A 173 20.66 17.14 -22.74
C PRO A 173 21.57 16.06 -23.36
N PRO A 174 21.12 14.81 -23.50
CA PRO A 174 21.94 13.80 -24.15
C PRO A 174 22.26 14.33 -25.56
N ALA A 175 23.54 14.44 -25.88
CA ALA A 175 24.06 15.03 -27.12
C ALA A 175 23.35 14.50 -28.38
N ASN A 176 22.75 13.31 -28.27
CA ASN A 176 21.95 12.64 -29.28
C ASN A 176 20.65 13.39 -29.59
N ILE A 177 19.92 13.88 -28.58
CA ILE A 177 18.66 14.62 -28.80
C ILE A 177 18.98 15.99 -29.39
N ALA A 178 19.99 16.70 -28.89
CA ALA A 178 20.40 17.99 -29.44
C ALA A 178 20.85 17.87 -30.90
N ARG A 179 21.54 16.79 -31.26
CA ARG A 179 21.95 16.49 -32.64
C ARG A 179 20.75 16.19 -33.53
N ILE A 180 19.80 15.38 -33.05
CA ILE A 180 18.58 15.03 -33.80
C ILE A 180 17.71 16.28 -34.00
N VAL A 181 17.46 17.05 -32.93
CA VAL A 181 16.67 18.29 -33.01
C VAL A 181 17.32 19.31 -33.95
N ARG A 182 18.66 19.45 -33.92
CA ARG A 182 19.38 20.32 -34.85
C ARG A 182 19.24 19.87 -36.30
N GLN A 183 19.36 18.56 -36.55
CA GLN A 183 19.24 17.98 -37.88
C GLN A 183 17.82 18.14 -38.45
N GLU A 184 16.78 17.99 -37.61
CA GLU A 184 15.39 18.22 -38.00
C GLU A 184 15.09 19.71 -38.25
N LEU A 185 15.65 20.61 -37.44
CA LEU A 185 15.52 22.07 -37.62
C LEU A 185 16.24 22.57 -38.88
N GLU A 186 17.42 22.06 -39.18
CA GLU A 186 18.17 22.39 -40.40
C GLU A 186 17.50 21.84 -41.67
N ALA A 187 16.84 20.69 -41.58
CA ALA A 187 16.06 20.11 -42.68
C ALA A 187 14.75 20.88 -42.97
N MET A 188 14.21 21.62 -41.99
CA MET A 188 12.98 22.41 -42.12
C MET A 188 13.21 23.90 -42.43
N ALA A 189 14.46 24.39 -42.39
CA ALA A 189 14.75 25.79 -42.64
C ALA A 189 14.76 26.11 -44.15
N PRO A 190 13.93 27.06 -44.66
CA PRO A 190 14.13 27.57 -46.01
C PRO A 190 15.49 28.29 -46.06
N ALA A 191 16.25 28.03 -47.13
CA ALA A 191 17.52 28.68 -47.39
C ALA A 191 17.30 30.19 -47.54
N SER A 192 17.46 30.95 -46.45
CA SER A 192 17.82 32.37 -46.35
C SER A 192 17.35 32.89 -44.99
N TYR A 193 18.21 32.93 -43.98
CA TYR A 193 18.15 34.02 -42.99
C TYR A 193 19.45 34.11 -42.19
N GLN A 194 20.13 35.24 -42.35
CA GLN A 194 21.31 35.65 -41.61
C GLN A 194 20.82 36.37 -40.34
N PRO A 195 21.21 35.96 -39.12
CA PRO A 195 20.70 36.63 -37.93
C PRO A 195 21.43 37.97 -37.73
N PRO A 196 20.72 39.11 -37.53
CA PRO A 196 21.33 40.23 -36.85
C PRO A 196 21.50 39.86 -35.38
N ALA A 197 22.66 40.19 -34.82
CA ALA A 197 22.89 40.16 -33.40
C ALA A 197 21.98 41.19 -32.70
N GLN A 198 21.72 40.93 -31.40
CA GLN A 198 21.21 41.86 -30.37
C GLN A 198 19.69 41.93 -30.18
N ASP A 199 19.18 41.34 -29.09
CA ASP A 199 18.82 42.08 -27.86
C ASP A 199 18.23 41.15 -26.79
N ASN A 200 19.09 40.35 -26.14
CA ASN A 200 18.70 39.45 -25.03
C ASN A 200 18.84 40.10 -23.63
N TRP A 201 19.29 41.36 -23.55
CA TRP A 201 19.44 42.06 -22.27
C TRP A 201 18.08 42.56 -21.75
N ALA A 202 17.28 43.20 -22.61
CA ALA A 202 16.10 43.95 -22.19
C ALA A 202 15.01 43.06 -21.56
N THR A 203 14.85 41.84 -22.05
CA THR A 203 13.89 40.85 -21.52
C THR A 203 14.29 40.30 -20.16
N ALA A 204 15.58 40.06 -19.93
CA ALA A 204 16.08 39.59 -18.63
C ALA A 204 15.90 40.63 -17.51
N SER A 205 16.09 41.92 -17.83
CA SER A 205 15.87 43.03 -16.88
C SER A 205 14.39 43.19 -16.51
N LEU A 206 13.48 43.01 -17.47
CA LEU A 206 12.04 43.11 -17.20
C LEU A 206 11.55 41.97 -16.29
N ILE A 207 12.05 40.75 -16.52
CA ILE A 207 11.70 39.59 -15.69
C ILE A 207 12.23 39.75 -14.26
N GLN A 208 13.46 40.25 -14.09
CA GLN A 208 14.01 40.51 -12.75
C GLN A 208 13.24 41.60 -11.98
N ALA A 209 12.72 42.62 -12.68
CA ALA A 209 11.94 43.69 -12.05
C ALA A 209 10.58 43.18 -11.53
N VAL A 210 9.88 42.36 -12.34
CA VAL A 210 8.58 41.77 -11.95
C VAL A 210 8.77 40.81 -10.77
N VAL A 211 9.79 39.97 -10.80
CA VAL A 211 10.06 39.03 -9.69
C VAL A 211 10.34 39.80 -8.39
N ARG A 212 11.12 40.88 -8.42
CA ARG A 212 11.38 41.71 -7.22
C ARG A 212 10.11 42.32 -6.64
N GLN A 213 9.24 42.84 -7.50
CA GLN A 213 7.99 43.47 -7.10
C GLN A 213 6.99 42.47 -6.47
N GLU A 214 6.94 41.23 -6.97
CA GLU A 214 6.11 40.18 -6.39
C GLU A 214 6.61 39.71 -5.02
N PHE A 215 7.94 39.72 -4.79
CA PHE A 215 8.51 39.40 -3.48
C PHE A 215 8.22 40.47 -2.41
N ASP A 216 8.25 41.75 -2.78
CA ASP A 216 7.92 42.85 -1.87
C ASP A 216 6.42 42.85 -1.48
N ASN A 217 5.53 42.47 -2.41
CA ASN A 217 4.09 42.34 -2.16
C ASN A 217 3.71 41.20 -1.18
N LEU A 218 4.57 40.18 -1.05
CA LEU A 218 4.31 39.00 -0.19
C LEU A 218 4.91 39.13 1.22
N GLY A 219 5.57 40.26 1.54
CA GLY A 219 6.14 40.50 2.87
C GLY A 219 7.26 39.54 3.28
N VAL A 220 7.87 38.85 2.31
CA VAL A 220 8.94 37.87 2.55
C VAL A 220 10.28 38.58 2.53
N GLN A 221 10.88 38.82 3.71
CA GLN A 221 12.28 39.24 3.79
C GLN A 221 13.18 38.12 3.25
N VAL A 222 13.83 38.38 2.12
CA VAL A 222 14.91 37.54 1.61
C VAL A 222 16.09 37.61 2.60
N PRO A 223 16.60 36.49 3.11
CA PRO A 223 17.80 36.48 3.93
C PRO A 223 18.98 37.02 3.10
N GLN A 224 19.59 38.09 3.59
CA GLN A 224 20.81 38.65 3.02
C GLN A 224 21.93 37.61 3.17
N PRO A 225 22.65 37.22 2.11
CA PRO A 225 23.75 36.29 2.25
C PRO A 225 24.84 36.95 3.10
N ASP A 226 25.13 36.33 4.24
CA ASP A 226 26.20 36.73 5.14
C ASP A 226 27.50 36.89 4.36
N ARG A 227 28.02 38.11 4.43
CA ARG A 227 29.27 38.55 3.83
C ARG A 227 30.41 37.92 4.62
N LEU A 228 30.77 36.68 4.30
CA LEU A 228 32.04 36.08 4.73
C LEU A 228 33.19 36.85 4.06
N MET A 229 33.63 37.93 4.71
CA MET A 229 34.91 38.57 4.44
C MET A 229 36.01 37.69 5.04
N PRO A 230 37.06 37.32 4.30
CA PRO A 230 38.25 36.72 4.89
C PRO A 230 39.01 37.77 5.71
N GLN A 231 39.28 37.48 6.98
CA GLN A 231 40.20 38.29 7.78
C GLN A 231 41.65 38.07 7.28
N PRO A 232 42.47 39.12 7.15
CA PRO A 232 43.88 38.97 6.82
C PRO A 232 44.66 38.43 8.03
N MET A 233 45.44 37.36 7.80
CA MET A 233 46.41 36.87 8.78
C MET A 233 47.54 37.88 8.95
N SER A 234 47.70 38.41 10.16
CA SER A 234 48.92 39.09 10.59
C SER A 234 50.04 38.06 10.80
N THR A 235 51.13 38.21 10.07
CA THR A 235 52.42 37.55 10.33
C THR A 235 53.13 38.25 11.50
N PRO A 236 53.66 37.52 12.49
CA PRO A 236 54.61 38.11 13.42
C PRO A 236 56.03 38.10 12.83
N VAL A 237 56.79 39.14 13.18
CA VAL A 237 58.23 39.34 12.99
C VAL A 237 59.02 38.39 13.89
#